data_AF-A0A3P9NN39-F1
#
_entry.id   AF-A0A3P9NN39-F1
#
_cell.length_a   1.000
_cell.length_b   1.000
_cell.length_c   1.000
_cell.angle_alpha   90.00
_cell.angle_beta   90.00
_cell.angle_gamma   90.00
#
_symmetry.space_group_name_H-M   'P 1'
#
loop_
_entity.id
_entity.type
_entity.pdbx_description
1 polymer ?
#
loop_
_entity_poly.entity_id
_entity_poly.type
_entity_poly.pdbx_seq_one_letter_code
_entity_poly.pdbx_strand_id
1 'polypeptide(L)'
;MGITKLADLIRSDAPNAVSYKDIGDYTSPLTGLFFRTLTFLEHDIKPVFVFDGKPPVEKTPVSAQTKDSIELLKCMGVPVIQAPGDAEAQCARLVRDGVVDAVASEDMDTLPFGANVLIRQLNAKKDEVVEYSLPRLLEKLQITHEELVDLCILLGCDYCDKIPGLGPKRALTLIQKHRTIENVVLHINRQTHPVPLLWKYKEARKIFLDKTETPVTNLVWRELDEEAVVDFLCHTKHVEERIRHRMKTFHEHRENRREERKKEKAEGHMRQTRMDNFFRVTRKRG
;
A
#
# COMPACT_ATOMS: atom_id res chain seq x y z
N MET A 1 7.91 -35.01 18.17
CA MET A 1 8.44 -36.09 17.31
C MET A 1 7.29 -37.00 16.88
N GLY A 2 6.32 -36.44 16.15
CA GLY A 2 5.06 -37.11 15.82
C GLY A 2 4.66 -36.80 14.39
N ILE A 3 4.16 -37.82 13.69
CA ILE A 3 3.55 -37.82 12.34
C ILE A 3 4.50 -37.67 11.13
N THR A 4 5.70 -37.08 11.24
CA THR A 4 6.60 -36.96 10.06
C THR A 4 6.99 -38.31 9.46
N LYS A 5 7.33 -39.30 10.29
CA LYS A 5 7.67 -40.66 9.80
C LYS A 5 6.51 -41.39 9.11
N LEU A 6 5.27 -41.09 9.49
CA LEU A 6 4.08 -41.68 8.85
C LEU A 6 3.84 -41.04 7.47
N ALA A 7 4.05 -39.73 7.36
CA ALA A 7 3.97 -39.02 6.09
C ALA A 7 5.03 -39.50 5.08
N ASP A 8 6.23 -39.82 5.55
CA ASP A 8 7.30 -40.33 4.69
C ASP A 8 7.03 -41.76 4.21
N LEU A 9 6.47 -42.64 5.05
CA LEU A 9 6.08 -44.01 4.69
C LEU A 9 4.94 -44.03 3.65
N ILE A 10 3.93 -43.17 3.82
CA ILE A 10 2.81 -43.08 2.87
C ILE A 10 3.30 -42.62 1.48
N ARG A 11 4.31 -41.75 1.43
CA ARG A 11 4.91 -41.27 0.17
C ARG A 11 5.74 -42.34 -0.54
N SER A 12 6.43 -43.24 0.17
CA SER A 12 7.26 -44.26 -0.47
C SER A 12 6.45 -45.49 -0.92
N ASP A 13 5.57 -46.00 -0.06
CA ASP A 13 5.03 -47.35 -0.21
C ASP A 13 3.58 -47.37 -0.72
N ALA A 14 2.89 -46.23 -0.72
CA ALA A 14 1.52 -46.10 -1.23
C ALA A 14 1.32 -44.82 -2.08
N PRO A 15 2.14 -44.58 -3.13
CA PRO A 15 2.07 -43.33 -3.91
C PRO A 15 0.70 -43.10 -4.56
N ASN A 16 -0.02 -44.17 -4.90
CA ASN A 16 -1.36 -44.08 -5.49
C ASN A 16 -2.47 -43.76 -4.47
N ALA A 17 -2.17 -43.81 -3.16
CA ALA A 17 -3.07 -43.39 -2.08
C ALA A 17 -2.95 -41.89 -1.78
N VAL A 18 -1.96 -41.20 -2.37
CA VAL A 18 -1.75 -39.76 -2.24
C VAL A 18 -2.27 -39.07 -3.51
N SER A 19 -3.45 -38.48 -3.43
CA SER A 19 -3.91 -37.55 -4.45
C SER A 19 -3.38 -36.15 -4.11
N TYR A 20 -2.41 -35.69 -4.90
CA TYR A 20 -2.10 -34.27 -4.97
C TYR A 20 -3.20 -33.61 -5.80
N LYS A 21 -4.26 -33.15 -5.13
CA LYS A 21 -5.06 -32.08 -5.73
C LYS A 21 -4.20 -30.84 -5.63
N ASP A 22 -3.88 -30.24 -6.77
CA ASP A 22 -3.41 -28.86 -6.78
C ASP A 22 -4.47 -28.01 -6.08
N ILE A 23 -4.24 -27.68 -4.82
CA ILE A 23 -4.90 -26.53 -4.20
C ILE A 23 -4.11 -25.30 -4.70
N GLY A 24 -4.11 -25.12 -6.02
CA GLY A 24 -3.39 -24.09 -6.76
C GLY A 24 -4.31 -22.97 -7.25
N ASP A 25 -5.59 -22.99 -6.90
CA ASP A 25 -6.59 -22.04 -7.40
C ASP A 25 -6.75 -20.77 -6.54
N TYR A 26 -5.65 -20.33 -5.94
CA TYR A 26 -5.45 -18.90 -5.68
C TYR A 26 -4.86 -18.30 -6.97
N THR A 27 -5.73 -18.12 -7.97
CA THR A 27 -6.26 -16.81 -8.36
C THR A 27 -5.14 -15.90 -8.85
N SER A 28 -5.10 -15.65 -10.16
CA SER A 28 -4.21 -14.67 -10.79
C SER A 28 -4.15 -13.35 -9.98
N PRO A 29 -3.07 -12.56 -10.07
CA PRO A 29 -2.99 -11.24 -9.42
C PRO A 29 -4.25 -10.38 -9.61
N LEU A 30 -4.89 -10.51 -10.78
CA LEU A 30 -6.16 -9.87 -11.14
C LEU A 30 -7.34 -10.37 -10.31
N THR A 31 -7.49 -11.69 -10.15
CA THR A 31 -8.53 -12.23 -9.28
C THR A 31 -8.29 -11.82 -7.82
N GLY A 32 -7.04 -11.82 -7.35
CA GLY A 32 -6.70 -11.29 -6.02
C GLY A 32 -7.09 -9.81 -5.84
N LEU A 33 -6.85 -8.98 -6.86
CA LEU A 33 -7.26 -7.58 -6.91
C LEU A 33 -8.78 -7.42 -6.86
N PHE A 34 -9.52 -8.24 -7.62
CA PHE A 34 -10.98 -8.26 -7.63
C PHE A 34 -11.56 -8.58 -6.24
N PHE A 35 -11.15 -9.69 -5.62
CA PHE A 35 -11.69 -10.09 -4.31
C PHE A 35 -11.39 -9.03 -3.25
N ARG A 36 -10.18 -8.48 -3.23
CA ARG A 36 -9.75 -7.47 -2.26
C ARG A 36 -10.51 -6.15 -2.44
N THR A 37 -10.69 -5.72 -3.68
CA THR A 37 -11.41 -4.48 -4.00
C THR A 37 -12.88 -4.58 -3.61
N LEU A 38 -13.55 -5.71 -3.86
CA LEU A 38 -14.90 -5.93 -3.38
C LEU A 38 -14.98 -5.89 -1.85
N THR A 39 -14.03 -6.51 -1.15
CA THR A 39 -13.99 -6.45 0.31
C THR A 39 -13.85 -5.01 0.82
N PHE A 40 -13.05 -4.14 0.19
CA PHE A 40 -13.03 -2.72 0.57
C PHE A 40 -14.40 -2.07 0.40
N LEU A 41 -15.02 -2.26 -0.76
CA LEU A 41 -16.31 -1.66 -1.08
C LEU A 41 -17.45 -2.17 -0.16
N GLU A 42 -17.43 -3.44 0.26
CA GLU A 42 -18.37 -3.99 1.25
C GLU A 42 -18.23 -3.35 2.62
N HIS A 43 -17.01 -2.96 2.96
CA HIS A 43 -16.69 -2.25 4.18
C HIS A 43 -16.77 -0.72 3.98
N ASP A 44 -17.39 -0.23 2.90
CA ASP A 44 -17.49 1.21 2.58
C ASP A 44 -16.13 1.95 2.55
N ILE A 45 -15.04 1.21 2.42
CA ILE A 45 -13.72 1.76 2.10
C ILE A 45 -13.75 2.03 0.61
N LYS A 46 -13.49 3.28 0.22
CA LYS A 46 -13.48 3.73 -1.17
C LYS A 46 -12.04 3.79 -1.67
N PRO A 47 -11.49 2.71 -2.25
CA PRO A 47 -10.12 2.70 -2.72
C PRO A 47 -9.96 3.59 -3.95
N VAL A 48 -8.81 4.25 -4.06
CA VAL A 48 -8.28 4.81 -5.31
C VAL A 48 -6.97 4.10 -5.56
N PHE A 49 -6.78 3.54 -6.75
CA PHE A 49 -5.52 2.89 -7.09
C PHE A 49 -4.63 3.88 -7.83
N VAL A 50 -3.39 4.01 -7.38
CA VAL A 50 -2.37 4.85 -8.02
C VAL A 50 -1.31 3.93 -8.59
N PHE A 51 -0.98 4.09 -9.86
CA PHE A 51 0.06 3.33 -10.55
C PHE A 51 1.24 4.23 -10.91
N ASP A 52 2.45 3.68 -10.87
CA ASP A 52 3.68 4.40 -11.22
C ASP A 52 3.65 4.92 -12.65
N GLY A 53 4.01 6.18 -12.79
CA GLY A 53 4.29 6.85 -14.05
C GLY A 53 5.48 6.25 -14.76
N LYS A 54 5.62 6.61 -16.04
CA LYS A 54 6.82 6.26 -16.79
C LYS A 54 7.99 7.13 -16.32
N PRO A 55 9.16 6.55 -15.98
CA PRO A 55 10.37 7.33 -15.83
C PRO A 55 10.62 8.16 -17.10
N PRO A 56 11.01 9.44 -17.02
CA PRO A 56 11.15 10.32 -18.20
C PRO A 56 12.10 9.79 -19.29
N VAL A 57 12.99 8.86 -18.93
CA VAL A 57 14.08 8.37 -19.78
C VAL A 57 13.78 6.99 -20.37
N GLU A 58 12.83 6.23 -19.82
CA GLU A 58 12.49 4.89 -20.28
C GLU A 58 11.16 4.86 -21.01
N LYS A 59 11.21 4.54 -22.32
CA LYS A 59 10.03 4.22 -23.13
C LYS A 59 9.59 2.77 -22.96
N THR A 60 9.86 2.14 -21.82
CA THR A 60 9.38 0.79 -21.56
C THR A 60 7.85 0.81 -21.51
N PRO A 61 7.17 -0.06 -22.28
CA PRO A 61 5.72 -0.12 -22.24
C PRO A 61 5.27 -0.52 -20.84
N VAL A 62 4.21 0.11 -20.35
CA VAL A 62 3.51 -0.31 -19.13
C VAL A 62 3.26 -1.81 -19.23
N SER A 63 3.61 -2.55 -18.17
CA SER A 63 3.53 -4.01 -18.18
C SER A 63 2.10 -4.46 -18.54
N ALA A 64 1.98 -5.59 -19.25
CA ALA A 64 0.67 -6.15 -19.58
C ALA A 64 -0.18 -6.32 -18.31
N GLN A 65 0.43 -6.83 -17.23
CA GLN A 65 -0.21 -7.00 -15.93
C GLN A 65 -0.74 -5.70 -15.32
N THR A 66 -0.03 -4.58 -15.48
CA THR A 66 -0.50 -3.27 -15.02
C THR A 66 -1.72 -2.80 -15.83
N LYS A 67 -1.68 -2.98 -17.16
CA LYS A 67 -2.83 -2.64 -18.02
C LYS A 67 -4.06 -3.46 -17.65
N ASP A 68 -3.89 -4.76 -17.47
CA ASP A 68 -4.96 -5.68 -17.09
C ASP A 68 -5.56 -5.31 -15.73
N SER A 69 -4.71 -4.89 -14.78
CA SER A 69 -5.16 -4.43 -13.46
C SER A 69 -5.99 -3.13 -13.56
N ILE A 70 -5.55 -2.20 -14.39
CA ILE A 70 -6.27 -0.93 -14.63
C ILE A 70 -7.62 -1.19 -15.31
N GLU A 71 -7.66 -2.07 -16.30
CA GLU A 71 -8.89 -2.44 -17.01
C GLU A 71 -9.88 -3.11 -16.08
N LEU A 72 -9.45 -4.09 -15.29
CA LEU A 72 -10.27 -4.71 -14.26
C LEU A 72 -10.85 -3.67 -13.29
N LEU A 73 -10.02 -2.77 -12.75
CA LEU A 73 -10.48 -1.74 -11.81
C LEU A 73 -11.52 -0.80 -12.42
N LYS A 74 -11.40 -0.49 -13.73
CA LYS A 74 -12.40 0.28 -14.47
C LYS A 74 -13.72 -0.48 -14.59
N CYS A 75 -13.68 -1.78 -14.93
CA CYS A 75 -14.88 -2.64 -14.93
C CYS A 75 -15.52 -2.69 -13.53
N MET A 76 -14.68 -2.65 -12.48
CA MET A 76 -15.15 -2.60 -11.10
C MET A 76 -15.70 -1.23 -10.66
N GLY A 77 -15.66 -0.21 -11.52
CA GLY A 77 -16.13 1.14 -11.21
C GLY A 77 -15.22 1.91 -10.24
N VAL A 78 -13.97 1.48 -10.04
CA VAL A 78 -13.03 2.09 -9.10
C VAL A 78 -12.10 3.09 -9.83
N PRO A 79 -11.91 4.32 -9.31
CA PRO A 79 -11.03 5.29 -9.92
C PRO A 79 -9.56 4.86 -9.85
N VAL A 80 -8.85 5.15 -10.93
CA VAL A 80 -7.42 4.88 -11.09
C VAL A 80 -6.69 6.16 -11.47
N ILE A 81 -5.55 6.41 -10.84
CA ILE A 81 -4.64 7.51 -11.16
C ILE A 81 -3.34 6.92 -11.72
N GLN A 82 -2.86 7.53 -12.80
CA GLN A 82 -1.52 7.31 -13.31
C GLN A 82 -0.63 8.43 -12.76
N ALA A 83 0.32 8.10 -11.89
CA ALA A 83 1.26 9.09 -11.37
C ALA A 83 2.18 9.63 -12.48
N PRO A 84 2.75 10.84 -12.34
CA PRO A 84 3.77 11.35 -13.27
C PRO A 84 5.14 10.68 -13.08
N GLY A 85 5.40 10.17 -11.87
CA GLY A 85 6.58 9.42 -11.46
C GLY A 85 6.13 8.36 -10.45
N ASP A 86 6.67 8.39 -9.25
CA ASP A 86 6.39 7.37 -8.24
C ASP A 86 4.97 7.47 -7.67
N ALA A 87 4.29 6.33 -7.54
CA ALA A 87 2.94 6.25 -7.00
C ALA A 87 2.88 6.68 -5.53
N GLU A 88 3.94 6.45 -4.76
CA GLU A 88 4.08 6.85 -3.35
C GLU A 88 3.98 8.37 -3.20
N ALA A 89 4.64 9.11 -4.09
CA ALA A 89 4.62 10.57 -4.11
C ALA A 89 3.21 11.10 -4.39
N GLN A 90 2.53 10.52 -5.39
CA GLN A 90 1.16 10.89 -5.75
C GLN A 90 0.17 10.49 -4.63
N CYS A 91 0.34 9.33 -4.00
CA CYS A 91 -0.46 8.91 -2.84
C CYS A 91 -0.29 9.86 -1.65
N ALA A 92 0.95 10.21 -1.31
CA ALA A 92 1.27 11.12 -0.22
C ALA A 92 0.63 12.50 -0.43
N ARG A 93 0.66 13.01 -1.68
CA ARG A 93 -0.04 14.26 -2.06
C ARG A 93 -1.55 14.17 -1.81
N LEU A 94 -2.21 13.11 -2.27
CA LEU A 94 -3.66 12.95 -2.11
C LEU A 94 -4.08 12.98 -0.63
N VAL A 95 -3.29 12.35 0.25
CA VAL A 95 -3.53 12.40 1.71
C VAL A 95 -3.25 13.78 2.29
N ARG A 96 -2.14 14.40 1.90
CA ARG A 96 -1.74 15.74 2.37
C ARG A 96 -2.77 16.81 2.02
N ASP A 97 -3.36 16.71 0.82
CA ASP A 97 -4.35 17.65 0.31
C ASP A 97 -5.77 17.37 0.83
N GLY A 98 -5.95 16.30 1.62
CA GLY A 98 -7.25 15.91 2.18
C GLY A 98 -8.21 15.31 1.15
N VAL A 99 -7.70 14.85 0.00
CA VAL A 99 -8.49 14.18 -1.04
C VAL A 99 -8.85 12.75 -0.62
N VAL A 100 -7.93 12.08 0.09
CA VAL A 100 -8.13 10.73 0.66
C VAL A 100 -7.65 10.70 2.11
N ASP A 101 -8.16 9.76 2.92
CA ASP A 101 -7.89 9.72 4.36
C ASP A 101 -6.50 9.16 4.72
N ALA A 102 -6.00 8.20 3.93
CA ALA A 102 -4.74 7.49 4.20
C ALA A 102 -4.16 6.83 2.94
N VAL A 103 -2.86 6.56 2.95
CA VAL A 103 -2.19 5.73 1.95
C VAL A 103 -2.17 4.28 2.43
N ALA A 104 -2.56 3.33 1.59
CA ALA A 104 -2.37 1.90 1.85
C ALA A 104 -1.20 1.39 1.01
N SER A 105 -0.03 1.16 1.63
CA SER A 105 1.16 0.65 0.95
C SER A 105 2.02 -0.15 1.92
N GLU A 106 2.81 -1.10 1.41
CA GLU A 106 3.89 -1.70 2.20
C GLU A 106 5.16 -0.85 2.18
N ASP A 107 5.26 0.12 1.26
CA ASP A 107 6.40 1.00 1.11
C ASP A 107 6.35 2.14 2.13
N MET A 108 7.48 2.34 2.83
CA MET A 108 7.64 3.39 3.85
C MET A 108 8.06 4.73 3.25
N ASP A 109 8.49 4.77 1.99
CA ASP A 109 8.92 6.00 1.30
C ASP A 109 7.77 6.99 1.09
N THR A 110 6.53 6.53 1.25
CA THR A 110 5.34 7.38 1.36
C THR A 110 5.44 8.43 2.49
N LEU A 111 6.14 8.12 3.60
CA LEU A 111 6.31 9.03 4.74
C LEU A 111 7.22 10.24 4.43
N PRO A 112 8.44 10.08 3.87
CA PRO A 112 9.25 11.22 3.43
C PRO A 112 8.66 11.99 2.25
N PHE A 113 7.73 11.41 1.47
CA PHE A 113 6.89 12.18 0.53
C PHE A 113 5.79 13.01 1.21
N GLY A 114 5.59 12.85 2.52
CA GLY A 114 4.66 13.65 3.32
C GLY A 114 3.27 13.05 3.49
N ALA A 115 3.12 11.73 3.36
CA ALA A 115 1.84 11.07 3.68
C ALA A 115 1.53 11.20 5.18
N ASN A 116 0.47 11.94 5.53
CA ASN A 116 0.10 12.15 6.94
C ASN A 116 -0.28 10.85 7.66
N VAL A 117 -0.89 9.90 6.94
CA VAL A 117 -1.33 8.60 7.43
C VAL A 117 -0.95 7.52 6.42
N LEU A 118 -0.18 6.53 6.86
CA LEU A 118 0.17 5.32 6.09
C LEU A 118 -0.36 4.08 6.82
N ILE A 119 -1.07 3.23 6.10
CA ILE A 119 -1.55 1.92 6.56
C ILE A 119 -0.74 0.84 5.88
N ARG A 120 -0.14 -0.04 6.68
CA ARG A 120 0.61 -1.22 6.24
C ARG A 120 -0.06 -2.50 6.70
N GLN A 121 0.35 -3.62 6.11
CA GLN A 121 -0.14 -4.97 6.41
C GLN A 121 -1.63 -5.15 6.10
N LEU A 122 -2.10 -4.48 5.06
CA LEU A 122 -3.49 -4.52 4.61
C LEU A 122 -3.77 -5.81 3.80
N ASN A 123 -3.38 -6.94 4.37
CA ASN A 123 -3.47 -8.27 3.80
C ASN A 123 -4.50 -9.09 4.57
N ALA A 124 -5.44 -9.72 3.87
CA ALA A 124 -6.53 -10.52 4.44
C ALA A 124 -6.12 -11.73 5.31
N LYS A 125 -4.82 -12.02 5.44
CA LYS A 125 -4.29 -13.14 6.24
C LYS A 125 -3.98 -12.77 7.70
N LYS A 126 -3.95 -11.47 8.05
CA LYS A 126 -3.68 -11.00 9.41
C LYS A 126 -4.81 -10.08 9.85
N ASP A 127 -5.29 -10.27 11.08
CA ASP A 127 -6.34 -9.44 11.69
C ASP A 127 -5.82 -8.07 12.18
N GLU A 128 -4.58 -7.72 11.87
CA GLU A 128 -3.91 -6.51 12.32
C GLU A 128 -3.38 -5.71 11.14
N VAL A 129 -3.74 -4.42 11.09
CA VAL A 129 -3.08 -3.41 10.23
C VAL A 129 -2.22 -2.50 11.11
N VAL A 130 -1.19 -1.91 10.50
CA VAL A 130 -0.31 -0.98 11.19
C VAL A 130 -0.51 0.40 10.60
N GLU A 131 -0.96 1.35 11.43
CA GLU A 131 -1.07 2.76 11.08
C GLU A 131 0.18 3.54 11.53
N TYR A 132 0.74 4.32 10.61
CA TYR A 132 1.78 5.30 10.88
C TYR A 132 1.18 6.70 10.69
N SER A 133 1.30 7.53 11.73
CA SER A 133 0.96 8.95 11.67
C SER A 133 2.25 9.76 11.57
N LEU A 134 2.45 10.43 10.44
CA LEU A 134 3.63 11.28 10.22
C LEU A 134 3.72 12.41 11.27
N PRO A 135 2.65 13.15 11.62
CA PRO A 135 2.72 14.16 12.68
C PRO A 135 3.20 13.61 14.02
N ARG A 136 2.69 12.44 14.45
CA ARG A 136 3.13 11.79 15.70
C ARG A 136 4.57 11.30 15.61
N LEU A 137 4.99 10.80 14.44
CA LEU A 137 6.36 10.37 14.21
C LEU A 137 7.33 11.54 14.36
N LEU A 138 7.05 12.67 13.69
CA LEU A 138 7.86 13.89 13.77
C LEU A 138 7.94 14.44 15.19
N GLU A 139 6.81 14.48 15.91
CA GLU A 139 6.75 14.88 17.32
C GLU A 139 7.62 13.98 18.21
N LYS A 140 7.49 12.66 18.07
CA LYS A 140 8.25 11.68 18.87
C LYS A 140 9.74 11.70 18.58
N LEU A 141 10.11 11.93 17.33
CA LEU A 141 11.51 12.03 16.91
C LEU A 141 12.11 13.42 17.14
N GLN A 142 11.28 14.43 17.43
CA GLN A 142 11.69 15.84 17.60
C GLN A 142 12.43 16.39 16.38
N ILE A 143 11.93 16.05 15.18
CA ILE A 143 12.48 16.50 13.90
C ILE A 143 11.38 17.07 13.00
N THR A 144 11.75 17.94 12.06
CA THR A 144 10.84 18.44 11.01
C THR A 144 10.67 17.43 9.87
N HIS A 145 9.74 17.69 8.95
CA HIS A 145 9.57 16.86 7.76
C HIS A 145 10.80 16.90 6.84
N GLU A 146 11.41 18.07 6.66
CA GLU A 146 12.65 18.24 5.90
C GLU A 146 13.82 17.46 6.54
N GLU A 147 13.89 17.45 7.88
CA GLU A 147 14.86 16.66 8.64
C GLU A 147 14.58 15.15 8.52
N LEU A 148 13.31 14.73 8.44
CA LEU A 148 12.94 13.33 8.17
C LEU A 148 13.38 12.90 6.77
N VAL A 149 13.20 13.75 5.75
CA VAL A 149 13.69 13.48 4.40
C VAL A 149 15.20 13.31 4.40
N ASP A 150 15.93 14.21 5.07
CA ASP A 150 17.37 14.10 5.21
C ASP A 150 17.77 12.81 5.95
N LEU A 151 17.05 12.44 7.02
CA LEU A 151 17.24 11.17 7.71
C LEU A 151 17.05 9.97 6.78
N CYS A 152 15.97 9.91 6.00
CA CYS A 152 15.72 8.83 5.05
C CYS A 152 16.84 8.70 4.01
N ILE A 153 17.32 9.82 3.46
CA ILE A 153 18.45 9.83 2.53
C ILE A 153 19.74 9.29 3.19
N LEU A 154 19.99 9.62 4.47
CA LEU A 154 21.14 9.08 5.22
C LEU A 154 21.05 7.54 5.40
N LEU A 155 19.85 7.01 5.60
CA LEU A 155 19.60 5.56 5.77
C LEU A 155 19.63 4.79 4.45
N GLY A 156 19.44 5.51 3.34
CA GLY A 156 19.34 4.99 1.99
C GLY A 156 17.92 5.15 1.46
N CYS A 157 17.84 5.65 0.23
CA CYS A 157 16.63 5.74 -0.58
C CYS A 157 17.00 5.35 -2.02
N ASP A 158 16.00 5.23 -2.89
CA ASP A 158 16.22 4.75 -4.26
C ASP A 158 16.83 5.80 -5.20
N TYR A 159 16.91 7.07 -4.77
CA TYR A 159 17.32 8.19 -5.62
C TYR A 159 18.81 8.55 -5.58
N CYS A 160 19.56 8.06 -4.59
CA CYS A 160 21.00 8.32 -4.49
C CYS A 160 21.73 7.31 -3.60
N ASP A 161 23.06 7.34 -3.62
CA ASP A 161 23.91 6.58 -2.69
C ASP A 161 23.61 6.93 -1.22
N LYS A 162 24.19 6.15 -0.31
CA LYS A 162 24.14 6.39 1.14
C LYS A 162 25.53 6.37 1.75
N ILE A 163 25.63 6.84 2.99
CA ILE A 163 26.87 6.75 3.77
C ILE A 163 27.01 5.32 4.30
N PRO A 164 28.02 4.53 3.86
CA PRO A 164 28.20 3.16 4.34
C PRO A 164 28.48 3.12 5.84
N GLY A 165 27.95 2.09 6.51
CA GLY A 165 28.15 1.87 7.94
C GLY A 165 27.33 2.80 8.87
N LEU A 166 26.56 3.74 8.32
CA LEU A 166 25.73 4.65 9.12
C LEU A 166 24.39 3.98 9.49
N GLY A 167 24.23 3.59 10.76
CA GLY A 167 23.02 2.95 11.25
C GLY A 167 21.91 3.93 11.69
N PRO A 168 20.64 3.47 11.82
CA PRO A 168 19.46 4.28 12.14
C PRO A 168 19.59 5.18 13.36
N LYS A 169 20.02 4.61 14.49
CA LYS A 169 20.15 5.36 15.76
C LYS A 169 21.15 6.52 15.61
N ARG A 170 22.29 6.26 14.97
CA ARG A 170 23.35 7.25 14.79
C ARG A 170 22.93 8.33 13.80
N ALA A 171 22.29 7.95 12.68
CA ALA A 171 21.75 8.90 11.72
C ALA A 171 20.74 9.85 12.37
N LEU A 172 19.80 9.32 13.15
CA LEU A 172 18.83 10.13 13.88
C LEU A 172 19.49 11.12 14.84
N THR A 173 20.46 10.67 15.65
CA THR A 173 21.20 11.56 16.56
C THR A 173 21.96 12.65 15.81
N LEU A 174 22.55 12.32 14.66
CA LEU A 174 23.25 13.29 13.82
C LEU A 174 22.28 14.33 13.25
N ILE A 175 21.11 13.92 12.76
CA ILE A 175 20.06 14.83 12.27
C ILE A 175 19.52 15.71 13.41
N GLN A 176 19.20 15.15 14.57
CA GLN A 176 18.73 15.94 15.71
C GLN A 176 19.75 16.99 16.17
N LYS A 177 21.05 16.70 16.06
CA LYS A 177 22.13 17.61 16.45
C LYS A 177 22.48 18.64 15.36
N HIS A 178 22.53 18.20 14.10
CA HIS A 178 23.10 18.96 13.00
C HIS A 178 22.06 19.47 11.99
N ARG A 179 20.82 18.97 12.07
CA ARG A 179 19.63 19.40 11.33
C ARG A 179 19.62 19.13 9.83
N THR A 180 20.78 19.14 9.16
CA THR A 180 20.87 18.91 7.71
C THR A 180 21.98 17.94 7.35
N ILE A 181 21.85 17.25 6.20
CA ILE A 181 22.92 16.40 5.64
C ILE A 181 24.22 17.19 5.49
N GLU A 182 24.15 18.43 5.02
CA GLU A 182 25.29 19.34 4.87
C GLU A 182 26.09 19.44 6.18
N ASN A 183 25.40 19.69 7.30
CA ASN A 183 26.04 19.80 8.61
C ASN A 183 26.48 18.45 9.16
N VAL A 184 25.75 17.36 8.89
CA VAL A 184 26.16 16.00 9.27
C VAL A 184 27.49 15.62 8.60
N VAL A 185 27.65 15.92 7.31
CA VAL A 185 28.86 15.61 6.53
C VAL A 185 30.10 16.37 7.03
N LEU A 186 29.92 17.52 7.70
CA LEU A 186 31.01 18.26 8.35
C LEU A 186 31.48 17.62 9.67
N HIS A 187 30.60 16.87 10.35
CA HIS A 187 30.86 16.35 11.71
C HIS A 187 31.00 14.82 11.77
N ILE A 188 30.79 14.12 10.65
CA ILE A 188 30.92 12.66 10.60
C ILE A 188 32.38 12.24 10.51
N ASN A 189 32.71 11.11 11.16
CA ASN A 189 34.04 10.51 11.04
C ASN A 189 34.15 9.80 9.67
N ARG A 190 34.84 10.46 8.73
CA ARG A 190 35.00 9.98 7.34
C ARG A 190 35.87 8.73 7.19
N GLN A 191 36.67 8.36 8.19
CA GLN A 191 37.44 7.11 8.17
C GLN A 191 36.54 5.89 8.37
N THR A 192 35.49 6.05 9.18
CA THR A 192 34.53 4.98 9.48
C THR A 192 33.28 5.05 8.60
N HIS A 193 32.93 6.25 8.13
CA HIS A 193 31.73 6.53 7.36
C HIS A 193 32.12 7.41 6.15
N PRO A 194 32.71 6.81 5.10
CA PRO A 194 33.15 7.57 3.94
C PRO A 194 31.95 8.18 3.22
N VAL A 195 32.03 9.48 2.91
CA VAL A 195 30.98 10.19 2.17
C VAL A 195 31.23 10.01 0.67
N PRO A 196 30.22 9.63 -0.14
CA PRO A 196 30.40 9.47 -1.58
C PRO A 196 30.86 10.78 -2.25
N LEU A 197 31.82 10.69 -3.18
CA LEU A 197 32.45 11.87 -3.82
C LEU A 197 31.47 12.73 -4.63
N LEU A 198 30.52 12.09 -5.32
CA LEU A 198 29.50 12.75 -6.14
C LEU A 198 28.11 12.45 -5.60
N TRP A 199 27.92 12.64 -4.30
CA TRP A 199 26.67 12.29 -3.65
C TRP A 199 25.53 13.24 -4.02
N LYS A 200 24.56 12.72 -4.78
CA LYS A 200 23.38 13.44 -5.30
C LYS A 200 22.22 13.56 -4.31
N TYR A 201 22.53 13.76 -3.03
CA TYR A 201 21.50 13.85 -1.99
C TYR A 201 20.60 15.07 -2.14
N LYS A 202 21.08 16.15 -2.77
CA LYS A 202 20.28 17.37 -3.01
C LYS A 202 19.20 17.12 -4.06
N GLU A 203 19.50 16.33 -5.07
CA GLU A 203 18.57 15.88 -6.09
C GLU A 203 17.53 14.94 -5.48
N ALA A 204 17.95 13.97 -4.67
CA ALA A 204 17.04 13.10 -3.92
C ALA A 204 16.09 13.91 -3.00
N ARG A 205 16.64 14.88 -2.25
CA ARG A 205 15.85 15.78 -1.39
C ARG A 205 14.80 16.56 -2.18
N LYS A 206 15.14 17.04 -3.39
CA LYS A 206 14.19 17.74 -4.26
C LYS A 206 13.03 16.84 -4.69
N ILE A 207 13.28 15.55 -4.94
CA ILE A 207 12.23 14.59 -5.30
C ILE A 207 11.22 14.45 -4.16
N PHE A 208 11.68 14.19 -2.94
CA PHE A 208 10.80 14.05 -1.77
C PHE A 208 10.05 15.33 -1.40
N LEU A 209 10.70 16.48 -1.52
CA LEU A 209 10.12 17.77 -1.15
C LEU A 209 9.40 18.48 -2.30
N ASP A 210 9.27 17.83 -3.46
CA ASP A 210 8.58 18.44 -4.60
C ASP A 210 7.10 18.69 -4.24
N LYS A 211 6.65 19.89 -4.55
CA LYS A 211 5.27 20.35 -4.36
C LYS A 211 4.61 20.69 -5.69
N THR A 212 5.19 20.28 -6.82
CA THR A 212 4.56 20.46 -8.14
C THR A 212 3.12 19.94 -8.11
N GLU A 213 2.20 20.82 -8.49
CA GLU A 213 0.78 20.52 -8.46
C GLU A 213 0.41 19.79 -9.74
N THR A 214 0.16 18.48 -9.65
CA THR A 214 -0.60 17.79 -10.69
C THR A 214 -2.09 18.01 -10.42
N PRO A 215 -2.88 18.37 -11.45
CA PRO A 215 -4.32 18.53 -11.27
C PRO A 215 -4.92 17.20 -10.79
N VAL A 216 -5.52 17.23 -9.60
CA VAL A 216 -6.24 16.07 -9.06
C VAL A 216 -7.50 15.90 -9.90
N THR A 217 -7.62 14.75 -10.56
CA THR A 217 -8.85 14.36 -11.25
C THR A 217 -9.97 14.13 -10.24
N ASN A 218 -11.20 14.54 -10.58
CA ASN A 218 -12.37 14.19 -9.78
C ASN A 218 -12.47 12.67 -9.64
N LEU A 219 -12.32 12.18 -8.41
CA LEU A 219 -12.42 10.77 -8.07
C LEU A 219 -13.89 10.34 -8.09
N VAL A 220 -14.25 9.49 -9.03
CA VAL A 220 -15.64 9.02 -9.21
C VAL A 220 -15.65 7.50 -9.13
N TRP A 221 -16.36 6.99 -8.12
CA TRP A 221 -16.72 5.58 -8.02
C TRP A 221 -18.05 5.36 -8.73
N ARG A 222 -18.11 4.34 -9.56
CA ARG A 222 -19.28 3.93 -10.33
C ARG A 222 -19.78 2.59 -9.84
N GLU A 223 -20.95 2.18 -10.32
CA GLU A 223 -21.43 0.82 -10.08
C GLU A 223 -20.58 -0.20 -10.85
N LEU A 224 -20.49 -1.40 -10.28
CA LEU A 224 -19.76 -2.54 -10.79
C LEU A 224 -20.40 -3.03 -12.11
N ASP A 225 -19.60 -3.18 -13.17
CA ASP A 225 -20.03 -3.83 -14.41
C ASP A 225 -19.76 -5.34 -14.30
N GLU A 226 -20.78 -6.10 -13.86
CA GLU A 226 -20.66 -7.53 -13.58
C GLU A 226 -20.29 -8.36 -14.80
N GLU A 227 -20.91 -8.08 -15.95
CA GLU A 227 -20.65 -8.84 -17.16
C GLU A 227 -19.26 -8.53 -17.71
N ALA A 228 -18.84 -7.26 -17.70
CA ALA A 228 -17.47 -6.91 -18.08
C ALA A 228 -16.41 -7.56 -17.17
N VAL A 229 -16.68 -7.68 -15.86
CA VAL A 229 -15.77 -8.38 -14.92
C VAL A 229 -15.72 -9.88 -15.21
N VAL A 230 -16.86 -10.50 -15.50
CA VAL A 230 -16.91 -11.93 -15.84
C VAL A 230 -16.18 -12.20 -17.15
N ASP A 231 -16.48 -11.43 -18.21
CA ASP A 231 -15.81 -11.56 -19.50
C ASP A 231 -14.29 -11.38 -19.38
N PHE A 232 -13.84 -10.48 -18.50
CA PHE A 232 -12.43 -10.19 -18.28
C PHE A 232 -11.69 -11.27 -17.46
N LEU A 233 -12.29 -11.78 -16.38
CA LEU A 233 -11.62 -12.68 -15.44
C LEU A 233 -11.87 -14.18 -15.73
N CYS A 234 -12.92 -14.52 -16.46
CA CYS A 234 -13.37 -15.90 -16.60
C CYS A 234 -12.91 -16.52 -17.91
N HIS A 235 -11.88 -17.35 -17.85
CA HIS A 235 -11.47 -18.20 -18.97
C HIS A 235 -11.97 -19.65 -18.84
N THR A 236 -12.58 -20.00 -17.70
CA THR A 236 -13.17 -21.31 -17.43
C THR A 236 -14.48 -21.16 -16.65
N LYS A 237 -15.41 -22.12 -16.82
CA LYS A 237 -16.74 -22.11 -16.16
C LYS A 237 -16.66 -22.10 -14.63
N HIS A 238 -15.65 -22.77 -14.04
CA HIS A 238 -15.51 -22.82 -12.58
C HIS A 238 -15.14 -21.47 -11.97
N VAL A 239 -14.29 -20.69 -12.67
CA VAL A 239 -13.90 -19.34 -12.25
C VAL A 239 -15.10 -18.39 -12.35
N GLU A 240 -15.93 -18.55 -13.37
CA GLU A 240 -17.18 -17.79 -13.55
C GLU A 240 -18.16 -17.97 -12.39
N GLU A 241 -18.48 -19.22 -12.04
CA GLU A 241 -19.40 -19.51 -10.93
C GLU A 241 -18.92 -18.85 -9.62
N ARG A 242 -17.60 -18.92 -9.35
CA ARG A 242 -16.99 -18.33 -8.16
C ARG A 242 -17.06 -16.80 -8.16
N ILE A 243 -16.80 -16.15 -9.29
CA ILE A 243 -16.86 -14.69 -9.43
C ILE A 243 -18.30 -14.20 -9.29
N ARG A 244 -19.25 -14.82 -9.99
CA ARG A 244 -20.68 -14.50 -9.88
C ARG A 244 -21.21 -14.71 -8.46
N HIS A 245 -20.83 -15.81 -7.80
CA HIS A 245 -21.18 -16.04 -6.40
C HIS A 245 -20.63 -14.93 -5.49
N ARG A 246 -19.37 -14.53 -5.69
CA ARG A 246 -18.74 -13.46 -4.91
C ARG A 246 -19.45 -12.11 -5.09
N MET A 247 -19.88 -11.76 -6.31
CA MET A 247 -20.64 -10.54 -6.60
C MET A 247 -22.05 -10.59 -5.99
N LYS A 248 -22.71 -11.75 -6.01
CA LYS A 248 -23.98 -11.94 -5.30
C LYS A 248 -23.85 -11.66 -3.80
N THR A 249 -22.87 -12.28 -3.14
CA THR A 249 -22.59 -12.05 -1.71
C THR A 249 -22.24 -10.58 -1.43
N PHE A 250 -21.52 -9.93 -2.34
CA PHE A 250 -21.20 -8.51 -2.26
C PHE A 250 -22.46 -7.64 -2.18
N HIS A 251 -23.43 -7.87 -3.07
CA HIS A 251 -24.68 -7.12 -3.08
C HIS A 251 -25.54 -7.37 -1.84
N GLU A 252 -25.65 -8.64 -1.42
CA GLU A 252 -26.37 -9.01 -0.19
C GLU A 252 -25.78 -8.29 1.04
N HIS A 253 -24.45 -8.29 1.19
CA HIS A 253 -23.78 -7.58 2.28
C HIS A 253 -23.98 -6.05 2.20
N ARG A 254 -23.89 -5.47 1.00
CA ARG A 254 -24.04 -4.02 0.78
C ARG A 254 -25.47 -3.55 1.11
N GLU A 255 -26.48 -4.33 0.74
CA GLU A 255 -27.88 -4.04 1.07
C GLU A 255 -28.14 -4.19 2.58
N ASN A 256 -27.67 -5.26 3.21
CA ASN A 256 -27.79 -5.45 4.66
C ASN A 256 -27.19 -4.26 5.44
N ARG A 257 -25.96 -3.83 5.08
CA ARG A 257 -25.35 -2.63 5.70
C ARG A 257 -26.12 -1.34 5.42
N ARG A 258 -26.72 -1.21 4.22
CA ARG A 258 -27.58 -0.05 3.90
C ARG A 258 -28.82 -0.02 4.79
N GLU A 259 -29.43 -1.17 5.07
CA GLU A 259 -30.56 -1.28 6.00
C GLU A 259 -30.16 -0.99 7.45
N GLU A 260 -29.05 -1.55 7.92
CA GLU A 260 -28.50 -1.27 9.25
C GLU A 260 -28.27 0.23 9.46
N ARG A 261 -27.65 0.90 8.49
CA ARG A 261 -27.46 2.36 8.54
C ARG A 261 -28.76 3.15 8.55
N LYS A 262 -29.77 2.71 7.82
CA LYS A 262 -31.09 3.37 7.84
C LYS A 262 -31.71 3.27 9.24
N LYS A 263 -31.56 2.11 9.90
CA LYS A 263 -32.01 1.90 11.29
C LYS A 263 -31.21 2.77 12.27
N GLU A 264 -29.88 2.76 12.21
CA GLU A 264 -29.01 3.59 13.07
C GLU A 264 -29.32 5.09 12.92
N LYS A 265 -29.54 5.57 11.69
CA LYS A 265 -29.94 6.96 11.43
C LYS A 265 -31.32 7.29 12.00
N ALA A 266 -32.28 6.36 11.90
CA ALA A 266 -33.61 6.53 12.49
C ALA A 266 -33.55 6.57 14.03
N GLU A 267 -32.57 5.88 14.63
CA GLU A 267 -32.27 5.87 16.06
C GLU A 267 -31.39 7.07 16.51
N GLY A 268 -31.16 8.06 15.63
CA GLY A 268 -30.40 9.28 15.95
C GLY A 268 -28.88 9.07 16.05
N HIS A 269 -28.37 7.88 15.71
CA HIS A 269 -26.95 7.58 15.74
C HIS A 269 -26.31 7.94 14.38
N MET A 270 -25.79 9.16 14.24
CA MET A 270 -25.00 9.52 13.06
C MET A 270 -23.52 9.19 13.32
N ARG A 271 -23.11 7.95 13.04
CA ARG A 271 -21.69 7.57 13.05
C ARG A 271 -21.14 7.63 11.63
N GLN A 272 -20.15 8.50 11.40
CA GLN A 272 -19.27 8.38 10.23
C GLN A 272 -18.43 7.11 10.43
N THR A 273 -18.43 6.22 9.44
CA THR A 273 -17.60 5.02 9.49
C THR A 273 -16.13 5.45 9.47
N ARG A 274 -15.44 5.31 10.61
CA ARG A 274 -14.02 5.63 10.76
C ARG A 274 -13.19 4.39 10.55
N MET A 275 -11.94 4.59 10.13
CA MET A 275 -10.96 3.51 9.98
C MET A 275 -10.84 2.64 11.25
N ASP A 276 -10.92 3.28 12.42
CA ASP A 276 -10.94 2.64 13.75
C ASP A 276 -12.09 1.63 13.96
N ASN A 277 -13.18 1.75 13.19
CA ASN A 277 -14.33 0.83 13.27
C ASN A 277 -14.10 -0.46 12.46
N PHE A 278 -13.09 -0.48 11.58
CA PHE A 278 -12.80 -1.61 10.69
C PHE A 278 -11.70 -2.50 11.21
N PHE A 279 -10.69 -1.91 11.83
CA PHE A 279 -9.53 -2.62 12.34
C PHE A 279 -9.49 -2.57 13.86
N ARG A 280 -9.20 -3.71 14.48
CA ARG A 280 -9.02 -3.75 15.93
C ARG A 280 -7.77 -2.94 16.28
N VAL A 281 -7.96 -1.78 16.92
CA VAL A 281 -6.85 -0.95 17.38
C VAL A 281 -6.11 -1.68 18.51
N THR A 282 -5.06 -2.44 18.17
CA THR A 282 -4.14 -3.00 19.14
C THR A 282 -3.09 -1.93 19.48
N ARG A 283 -3.41 -1.09 20.47
CA ARG A 283 -2.38 -0.24 21.10
C ARG A 283 -1.37 -1.13 21.81
N LYS A 284 -0.32 -1.57 21.12
CA LYS A 284 0.88 -2.07 21.80
C LYS A 284 1.49 -0.88 22.54
N ARG A 285 1.30 -0.85 23.87
CA ARG A 285 2.06 0.02 24.77
C ARG A 285 3.53 -0.39 24.62
N GLY A 286 4.30 0.45 23.93
CA GLY A 286 5.76 0.45 24.02
C GLY A 286 6.18 1.22 25.26
#